data_AF-A0A3D2FQF7-F1
#
_entry.id   AF-A0A3D2FQF7-F1
#
_cell.length_a   1.000
_cell.length_b   1.000
_cell.length_c   1.000
_cell.angle_alpha   90.00
_cell.angle_beta   90.00
_cell.angle_gamma   90.00
#
_symmetry.space_group_name_H-M   'P 1'
#
loop_
_entity.id
_entity.type
_entity.pdbx_description
1 polymer ?
#
loop_
_entity_poly.entity_id
_entity_poly.type
_entity_poly.pdbx_seq_one_letter_code
_entity_poly.pdbx_strand_id
1 'polypeptide(L)' 'CCLRYFGKGFDKEFFIQKAIGWALREYSKTDANWVKDIVWRETLAPLSVREGLKLMK' A
#
# COMPACT_ATOMS: atom_id res chain seq x y z
N CYS A 1 7.69 -2.62 -22.35
CA CYS A 1 7.83 -1.37 -21.57
C CYS A 1 7.92 -1.67 -20.08
N CYS A 2 9.11 -2.05 -19.62
CA CYS A 2 9.46 -2.21 -18.21
C CYS A 2 10.07 -0.89 -17.73
N LEU A 3 9.30 -0.02 -17.09
CA LEU A 3 9.87 1.15 -16.41
C LEU A 3 9.76 0.96 -14.90
N ARG A 4 10.95 0.68 -14.33
CA ARG A 4 11.47 1.22 -13.06
C ARG A 4 10.69 0.92 -11.78
N TYR A 5 11.01 -0.22 -11.18
CA TYR A 5 11.23 -0.26 -9.72
C TYR A 5 12.68 -0.68 -9.50
N PHE A 6 13.61 0.23 -9.76
CA PHE A 6 15.04 0.00 -9.58
C PHE A 6 15.50 0.78 -8.36
N GLY A 7 15.89 0.04 -7.32
CA GLY A 7 16.89 0.40 -6.31
C GLY A 7 16.62 1.63 -5.45
N LYS A 8 16.12 1.44 -4.23
CA LYS A 8 16.21 2.39 -3.10
C LYS A 8 16.23 1.60 -1.79
N GLY A 9 17.43 1.13 -1.43
CA GLY A 9 17.69 0.44 -0.16
C GLY A 9 17.94 1.47 0.93
N PHE A 10 17.11 1.45 1.98
CA PHE A 10 17.18 2.28 3.20
C PHE A 10 16.70 3.74 3.15
N ASP A 11 15.75 4.08 2.29
CA ASP A 11 15.02 5.34 2.45
C ASP A 11 13.96 5.20 3.56
N LYS A 12 13.90 6.15 4.49
CA LYS A 12 12.86 6.21 5.54
C LYS A 12 11.45 6.12 4.96
N GLU A 13 11.27 6.67 3.77
CA GLU A 13 10.03 6.67 3.01
C GLU A 13 9.58 5.27 2.59
N PHE A 14 10.53 4.35 2.32
CA PHE A 14 10.21 2.94 2.07
C PHE A 14 9.59 2.28 3.30
N PHE A 15 10.12 2.53 4.49
CA PHE A 15 9.59 1.97 5.74
C PHE A 15 8.22 2.56 6.10
N ILE A 16 8.01 3.86 5.86
CA ILE A 16 6.70 4.51 6.06
C ILE A 16 5.66 3.89 5.11
N GLN A 17 5.97 3.76 3.81
CA GLN A 17 5.07 3.14 2.84
C GLN A 17 4.74 1.69 3.18
N LYS A 18 5.71 0.93 3.73
CA LYS A 18 5.51 -0.45 4.19
C LYS A 18 4.63 -0.53 5.45
N ALA A 19 4.86 0.36 6.42
CA ALA A 19 4.07 0.42 7.65
C ALA A 19 2.60 0.75 7.36
N ILE A 20 2.36 1.70 6.45
CA ILE A 20 1.00 2.02 5.97
C ILE A 20 0.37 0.80 5.29
N GLY A 21 1.12 0.10 4.43
CA GLY A 21 0.64 -1.14 3.79
C GLY A 21 0.24 -2.21 4.80
N TRP A 22 1.02 -2.42 5.86
CA TRP A 22 0.70 -3.36 6.94
C TRP A 22 -0.50 -2.94 7.79
N ALA A 23 -0.64 -1.64 8.08
CA ALA A 23 -1.81 -1.13 8.80
C ALA A 23 -3.10 -1.32 7.99
N LEU A 24 -3.08 -0.98 6.70
CA LEU A 24 -4.21 -1.20 5.78
C LEU A 24 -4.53 -2.68 5.63
N ARG A 25 -3.52 -3.55 5.63
CA ARG A 25 -3.68 -5.00 5.57
C ARG A 25 -4.45 -5.56 6.76
N GLU A 26 -4.09 -5.17 7.98
CA GLU A 26 -4.81 -5.62 9.18
C GLU A 26 -6.22 -5.06 9.22
N TYR A 27 -6.41 -3.79 8.82
CA TYR A 27 -7.73 -3.17 8.77
C TYR A 27 -8.66 -3.79 7.71
N SER A 28 -8.10 -4.25 6.58
CA SER A 28 -8.86 -4.93 5.53
C SER A 28 -9.55 -6.22 5.99
N LYS A 29 -9.10 -6.84 7.09
CA LYS A 29 -9.78 -8.00 7.69
C LYS A 29 -11.07 -7.60 8.40
N THR A 30 -11.15 -6.35 8.86
CA THR A 30 -12.31 -5.79 9.56
C THR A 30 -13.30 -5.20 8.57
N ASP A 31 -12.84 -4.32 7.66
CA ASP A 31 -13.70 -3.72 6.63
C ASP A 31 -12.92 -3.51 5.33
N ALA A 32 -13.25 -4.33 4.32
CA ALA A 32 -12.63 -4.25 3.01
C ALA A 32 -13.13 -3.08 2.17
N ASN A 33 -14.34 -2.59 2.39
CA ASN A 33 -14.89 -1.51 1.57
C ASN A 33 -14.28 -0.17 1.98
N TRP A 34 -14.08 0.04 3.29
CA TRP A 34 -13.41 1.23 3.79
C TRP A 34 -11.97 1.37 3.26
N VAL A 35 -11.22 0.26 3.17
CA VAL A 35 -9.85 0.27 2.62
C VAL A 35 -9.86 0.64 1.14
N LYS A 36 -10.86 0.20 0.36
CA LYS A 36 -11.01 0.64 -1.04
C LYS A 36 -11.29 2.13 -1.11
N ASP A 37 -12.23 2.65 -0.32
CA ASP A 37 -12.56 4.07 -0.31
C ASP A 37 -11.35 4.94 0.05
N ILE A 38 -10.52 4.51 1.01
CA ILE A 38 -9.28 5.21 1.35
C ILE A 38 -8.26 5.18 0.21
N VAL A 39 -8.10 4.06 -0.48
CA VAL A 39 -7.20 3.97 -1.63
C VAL A 39 -7.65 4.88 -2.79
N TRP A 40 -8.96 5.09 -2.94
CA TRP A 40 -9.52 5.98 -3.96
C TRP A 40 -9.52 7.46 -3.54
N ARG A 41 -9.71 7.74 -2.24
CA ARG A 41 -9.78 9.09 -1.70
C ARG A 41 -8.40 9.71 -1.48
N GLU A 42 -7.42 8.92 -1.05
CA GLU A 42 -6.06 9.39 -0.76
C GLU A 42 -5.09 9.02 -1.88
N THR A 43 -4.17 9.94 -2.20
CA THR A 43 -3.16 9.71 -3.25
C THR A 43 -2.00 8.90 -2.68
N LEU A 44 -2.20 7.59 -2.47
CA LEU A 44 -1.21 6.71 -1.88
C LEU A 44 -0.12 6.28 -2.88
N ALA A 45 1.07 5.99 -2.34
CA ALA A 45 2.15 5.41 -3.13
C ALA A 45 1.72 4.05 -3.72
N PRO A 46 2.07 3.75 -4.98
CA PRO A 46 1.65 2.53 -5.67
C PRO A 46 2.12 1.24 -4.97
N LEU A 47 3.17 1.32 -4.14
CA LEU A 47 3.67 0.20 -3.34
C LEU A 47 2.73 -0.13 -2.17
N SER A 48 2.25 0.87 -1.44
CA SER A 48 1.32 0.71 -0.32
C SER A 48 -0.05 0.21 -0.79
N VAL A 49 -0.53 0.71 -1.92
CA VAL A 49 -1.78 0.28 -2.54
C VAL A 49 -1.73 -1.21 -2.92
N ARG A 50 -0.62 -1.66 -3.52
CA ARG A 50 -0.42 -3.07 -3.87
C ARG A 50 -0.43 -3.98 -2.65
N GLU A 51 0.22 -3.60 -1.56
CA GLU A 51 0.26 -4.41 -0.34
C GLU A 51 -1.11 -4.46 0.36
N GLY A 52 -1.83 -3.33 0.43
CA GLY A 52 -3.18 -3.26 1.01
C GLY A 52 -4.23 -4.04 0.23
N LEU A 53 -4.16 -4.03 -1.11
CA LEU A 53 -5.09 -4.74 -1.98
C LEU A 53 -4.75 -6.24 -2.17
N LYS A 54 -3.55 -6.68 -1.79
CA LYS A 54 -3.09 -8.06 -1.98
C LYS A 54 -3.97 -9.11 -1.29
N LEU A 55 -4.64 -8.72 -0.20
CA LEU A 55 -5.48 -9.59 0.60
C LEU A 55 -6.94 -9.62 0.15
N MET A 56 -7.36 -8.73 -0.75
CA MET A 56 -8.73 -8.69 -1.28
C MET A 56 -8.95 -9.61 -2.49
N LYS A 57 -8.02 -10.55 -2.72
CA LYS A 57 -8.11 -11.54 -3.80
C LYS A 57 -8.64 -12.86 -3.28
#